data_AF-A0A973SQ31-F1
#
_entry.id   AF-A0A973SQ31-F1
#
_cell.length_a   1.000
_cell.length_b   1.000
_cell.length_c   1.000
_cell.angle_alpha   90.00
_cell.angle_beta   90.00
_cell.angle_gamma   90.00
#
_symmetry.space_group_name_H-M   'P 1'
#
loop_
_entity.id
_entity.type
_entity.pdbx_description
1 polymer ?
#
loop_
_entity_poly.entity_id
_entity_poly.type
_entity_poly.pdbx_seq_one_letter_code
_entity_poly.pdbx_strand_id
1 'polypeptide(L)'
;GAITLTDHLDGVTVLDLPTAYWHHLVDEIDRIAWPAGLRLVILGGEQVHEAAVTRWREHFGDRVRLVNTYGPTEATIIATAAELAGPGRTDATGAGRPPIGRPIGGTRILLLGPHGEPVPPGSPGELCIGGAGLADGYLGRPELTAERFPTLDGHRYYRTGDRARLRPDGQLDFLGRLDDQVKLRGFRIEPGEIEAHLGGRGAVAVHGETLVGYTAGPSAELAAELRAALPPHLVPAVWVELDALPLTPGGKLDRAALPAPERTVAAVAPRTDAEVLVAEVFAEALGTPGVGALDDFFALGGHSLLAVKVVARLRAATDVDLPIRTLFDHGTVEGVAQALEEALLAEIDQLSDAEADRLVAESAATEGTI
;
A
#
# COMPACT_ATOMS: atom_id res chain seq x y z
N GLY A 1 -5.26 -11.75 23.14
CA GLY A 1 -5.55 -12.78 22.15
C GLY A 1 -4.56 -12.64 21.02
N ALA A 2 -3.84 -13.72 20.70
CA ALA A 2 -3.01 -13.74 19.50
C ALA A 2 -3.92 -13.66 18.27
N ILE A 3 -3.47 -12.98 17.22
CA ILE A 3 -4.16 -13.01 15.94
C ILE A 3 -3.85 -14.40 15.36
N THR A 4 -4.76 -15.34 15.58
CA THR A 4 -4.66 -16.67 14.97
C THR A 4 -4.98 -16.49 13.49
N LEU A 5 -3.94 -16.51 12.65
CA LEU A 5 -4.15 -16.69 11.22
C LEU A 5 -4.86 -18.04 11.06
N THR A 6 -6.11 -18.02 10.57
CA THR A 6 -7.04 -19.15 10.44
C THR A 6 -6.39 -20.47 10.00
N ASP A 7 -7.00 -21.60 10.40
CA ASP A 7 -6.65 -23.02 10.13
C ASP A 7 -6.20 -23.34 8.68
N HIS A 8 -6.46 -22.47 7.71
CA HIS A 8 -6.03 -22.60 6.32
C HIS A 8 -4.54 -22.35 6.06
N LEU A 9 -3.77 -21.83 7.02
CA LEU A 9 -2.32 -21.65 6.86
C LEU A 9 -1.49 -22.87 7.28
N ASP A 10 -2.12 -23.92 7.81
CA ASP A 10 -1.45 -25.18 8.14
C ASP A 10 -0.85 -25.80 6.86
N GLY A 11 0.48 -25.73 6.76
CA GLY A 11 1.24 -26.23 5.62
C GLY A 11 1.77 -25.17 4.66
N VAL A 12 1.51 -23.88 4.90
CA VAL A 12 2.13 -22.80 4.12
C VAL A 12 3.64 -22.77 4.37
N THR A 13 4.41 -22.97 3.30
CA THR A 13 5.89 -22.95 3.36
C THR A 13 6.51 -21.74 2.66
N VAL A 14 5.76 -21.09 1.76
CA VAL A 14 6.21 -19.94 0.98
C VAL A 14 5.11 -18.87 0.98
N LEU A 15 5.50 -17.63 1.24
CA LEU A 15 4.66 -16.45 1.07
C LEU A 15 5.26 -15.53 0.02
N ASP A 16 4.43 -14.97 -0.85
CA ASP A 16 4.78 -13.91 -1.79
C ASP A 16 3.88 -12.71 -1.48
N LEU A 17 4.48 -11.63 -1.00
CA LEU A 17 3.77 -10.52 -0.37
C LEU A 17 4.22 -9.18 -0.97
N PRO A 18 3.28 -8.24 -1.19
CA PRO A 18 3.64 -6.84 -1.34
C PRO A 18 4.46 -6.36 -0.14
N THR A 19 5.55 -5.62 -0.40
CA THR A 19 6.45 -5.16 0.66
C THR A 19 5.72 -4.36 1.74
N ALA A 20 4.78 -3.46 1.40
CA ALA A 20 3.98 -2.75 2.39
C ALA A 20 3.22 -3.72 3.31
N TYR A 21 2.54 -4.73 2.76
CA TYR A 21 1.79 -5.69 3.57
C TYR A 21 2.71 -6.41 4.57
N TRP A 22 3.90 -6.81 4.10
CA TRP A 22 4.90 -7.43 4.96
C TRP A 22 5.40 -6.49 6.07
N HIS A 23 5.58 -5.18 5.84
CA HIS A 23 5.95 -4.24 6.91
C HIS A 23 4.93 -4.25 8.04
N HIS A 24 3.64 -4.24 7.72
CA HIS A 24 2.61 -4.31 8.75
C HIS A 24 2.59 -5.64 9.50
N LEU A 25 2.89 -6.76 8.83
CA LEU A 25 3.07 -8.05 9.53
C LEU A 25 4.27 -8.02 10.46
N VAL A 26 5.35 -7.33 10.08
CA VAL A 26 6.55 -7.17 10.92
C VAL A 26 6.23 -6.33 12.16
N ASP A 27 5.39 -5.31 12.06
CA ASP A 27 4.99 -4.50 13.22
C ASP A 27 4.27 -5.32 14.29
N GLU A 28 3.52 -6.34 13.86
CA GLU A 28 2.74 -7.24 14.70
C GLU A 28 3.34 -8.64 14.84
N ILE A 29 4.63 -8.80 14.48
CA ILE A 29 5.28 -10.10 14.31
C ILE A 29 5.13 -11.04 15.51
N ASP A 30 5.12 -10.50 16.72
CA ASP A 30 5.03 -11.25 17.98
C ASP A 30 3.59 -11.65 18.37
N ARG A 31 2.60 -11.07 17.70
CA ARG A 31 1.16 -11.35 17.92
C ARG A 31 0.60 -12.36 16.92
N ILE A 32 1.36 -12.66 15.88
CA ILE A 32 0.95 -13.53 14.78
C ILE A 32 1.36 -14.97 15.06
N ALA A 33 0.42 -15.90 14.93
CA ALA A 33 0.71 -17.33 14.90
C ALA A 33 1.26 -17.73 13.52
N TRP A 34 2.58 -17.71 13.36
CA TRP A 34 3.22 -18.00 12.08
C TRP A 34 3.23 -19.51 11.75
N PRO A 35 3.10 -19.90 10.46
CA PRO A 35 3.17 -21.30 10.06
C PRO A 35 4.53 -21.93 10.42
N ALA A 36 4.49 -23.07 11.10
CA ALA A 36 5.72 -23.77 11.52
C ALA A 36 6.61 -24.17 10.32
N GLY A 37 5.99 -24.50 9.19
CA GLY A 37 6.66 -24.88 7.94
C GLY A 37 7.15 -23.71 7.07
N LEU A 38 6.90 -22.46 7.46
CA LEU A 38 7.34 -21.29 6.69
C LEU A 38 8.87 -21.32 6.54
N ARG A 39 9.34 -21.24 5.29
CA ARG A 39 10.78 -21.28 4.93
C ARG A 39 11.22 -20.17 3.99
N LEU A 40 10.29 -19.50 3.31
CA LEU A 40 10.59 -18.44 2.36
C LEU A 40 9.49 -17.39 2.34
N VAL A 41 9.91 -16.13 2.41
CA VAL A 41 9.07 -14.97 2.12
C VAL A 41 9.72 -14.19 0.97
N ILE A 42 8.94 -13.97 -0.07
CA ILE A 42 9.29 -13.17 -1.24
C ILE A 42 8.58 -11.83 -1.09
N LEU A 43 9.35 -10.75 -1.25
CA LEU A 43 8.88 -9.37 -1.18
C LEU A 43 9.03 -8.72 -2.54
N GLY A 44 8.15 -7.79 -2.85
CA GLY A 44 8.26 -6.99 -4.06
C GLY A 44 7.29 -5.82 -4.09
N GLY A 45 7.40 -5.02 -5.13
CA GLY A 45 6.50 -3.90 -5.36
C GLY A 45 6.99 -2.59 -4.75
N GLU A 46 7.61 -2.57 -3.56
CA GLU A 46 8.04 -1.32 -2.89
C GLU A 46 9.41 -1.44 -2.19
N GLN A 47 9.91 -0.30 -1.70
CA GLN A 47 11.17 -0.22 -0.98
C GLN A 47 11.07 -0.97 0.36
N VAL A 48 11.97 -1.93 0.57
CA VAL A 48 12.08 -2.62 1.86
C VAL A 48 12.79 -1.71 2.87
N HIS A 49 12.29 -1.65 4.11
CA HIS A 49 12.91 -0.93 5.23
C HIS A 49 13.91 -1.84 5.96
N GLU A 50 15.12 -1.33 6.21
CA GLU A 50 16.16 -2.08 6.92
C GLU A 50 15.74 -2.45 8.34
N ALA A 51 15.08 -1.55 9.08
CA ALA A 51 14.57 -1.82 10.42
C ALA A 51 13.58 -3.01 10.45
N ALA A 52 12.71 -3.13 9.44
CA ALA A 52 11.78 -4.25 9.34
C ALA A 52 12.51 -5.58 9.06
N VAL A 53 13.59 -5.54 8.26
CA VAL A 53 14.44 -6.72 8.02
C VAL A 53 15.13 -7.15 9.30
N THR A 54 15.64 -6.21 10.10
CA THR A 54 16.24 -6.50 11.41
C THR A 54 15.24 -7.17 12.33
N ARG A 55 14.03 -6.60 12.48
CA ARG A 55 12.98 -7.18 13.33
C ARG A 55 12.55 -8.56 12.88
N TRP A 56 12.42 -8.78 11.56
CA TRP A 56 12.12 -10.10 11.00
C TRP A 56 13.18 -11.14 11.39
N ARG A 57 14.46 -10.77 11.37
CA ARG A 57 15.54 -11.66 11.78
C ARG A 57 15.54 -11.96 13.27
N GLU A 58 15.29 -10.97 14.11
CA GLU A 58 15.23 -11.18 15.56
C GLU A 58 14.18 -12.24 15.91
N HIS A 59 13.07 -12.28 15.15
CA HIS A 59 12.00 -13.25 15.34
C HIS A 59 12.28 -14.62 14.67
N PHE A 60 12.74 -14.66 13.41
CA PHE A 60 12.86 -15.91 12.65
C PHE A 60 14.28 -16.49 12.56
N GLY A 61 15.31 -15.71 12.88
CA GLY A 61 16.70 -16.05 12.58
C GLY A 61 16.91 -16.38 11.10
N ASP A 62 17.70 -17.42 10.84
CA ASP A 62 17.95 -17.93 9.48
C ASP A 62 16.94 -18.99 9.03
N ARG A 63 15.92 -19.29 9.85
CA ARG A 63 14.92 -20.33 9.53
C ARG A 63 14.10 -19.97 8.31
N VAL A 64 13.75 -18.69 8.15
CA VAL A 64 12.90 -18.20 7.07
C VAL A 64 13.70 -17.28 6.17
N ARG A 65 13.97 -17.74 4.94
CA ARG A 65 14.65 -16.94 3.92
C ARG A 65 13.79 -15.76 3.54
N LEU A 66 14.39 -14.59 3.44
CA LEU A 66 13.71 -13.36 3.02
C LEU A 66 14.35 -12.88 1.72
N VAL A 67 13.56 -12.80 0.65
CA VAL A 67 14.05 -12.42 -0.68
C VAL A 67 13.33 -11.16 -1.14
N ASN A 68 14.10 -10.08 -1.32
CA ASN A 68 13.61 -8.87 -1.98
C ASN A 68 13.68 -9.04 -3.50
N THR A 69 12.60 -8.75 -4.20
CA THR A 69 12.53 -8.86 -5.66
C THR A 69 12.11 -7.55 -6.29
N TYR A 70 12.55 -7.35 -7.52
CA TYR A 70 12.17 -6.20 -8.32
C TYR A 70 11.93 -6.66 -9.76
N GLY A 71 10.85 -6.15 -10.33
CA GLY A 71 10.53 -6.31 -11.73
C GLY A 71 9.30 -5.47 -12.07
N PRO A 72 9.31 -4.72 -13.18
CA PRO A 72 8.09 -4.17 -13.74
C PRO A 72 7.29 -5.26 -14.46
N THR A 73 5.99 -5.03 -14.67
CA THR A 73 5.09 -5.93 -15.42
C THR A 73 5.65 -6.27 -16.79
N GLU A 74 6.26 -5.28 -17.45
CA GLU A 74 6.88 -5.36 -18.78
C GLU A 74 8.10 -6.30 -18.86
N ALA A 75 8.65 -6.72 -17.71
CA ALA A 75 9.74 -7.69 -17.60
C ALA A 75 9.31 -9.00 -16.90
N THR A 76 8.00 -9.28 -16.86
CA THR A 76 7.40 -10.51 -16.31
C THR A 76 7.68 -10.74 -14.83
N ILE A 77 7.03 -9.93 -13.99
CA ILE A 77 6.97 -10.06 -12.52
C ILE A 77 8.30 -9.75 -11.82
N ILE A 78 9.34 -10.58 -12.03
CA ILE A 78 10.63 -10.47 -11.33
C ILE A 78 11.75 -10.43 -12.36
N ALA A 79 12.56 -9.39 -12.32
CA ALA A 79 13.77 -9.25 -13.11
C ALA A 79 15.04 -9.44 -12.27
N THR A 80 15.01 -9.03 -11.01
CA THR A 80 16.13 -9.14 -10.07
C THR A 80 15.68 -9.65 -8.70
N ALA A 81 16.57 -10.33 -7.99
CA ALA A 81 16.32 -10.86 -6.66
C ALA A 81 17.54 -10.72 -5.74
N ALA A 82 17.31 -10.31 -4.50
CA ALA A 82 18.28 -10.18 -3.43
C ALA A 82 17.84 -11.03 -2.26
N GLU A 83 18.63 -12.05 -1.90
CA GLU A 83 18.45 -12.70 -0.60
C GLU A 83 18.94 -11.74 0.48
N LEU A 84 18.03 -11.32 1.34
CA LEU A 84 18.34 -10.53 2.50
C LEU A 84 18.91 -11.53 3.52
N ALA A 85 20.23 -11.72 3.54
CA ALA A 85 20.94 -12.64 4.44
C ALA A 85 21.76 -11.91 5.52
N GLY A 86 21.72 -12.41 6.77
CA GLY A 86 22.54 -12.00 7.93
C GLY A 86 22.48 -10.53 8.39
N PRO A 87 23.14 -10.19 9.51
CA PRO A 87 23.32 -8.79 9.93
C PRO A 87 24.04 -8.06 8.80
N GLY A 88 23.50 -6.90 8.41
CA GLY A 88 23.84 -6.23 7.17
C GLY A 88 25.34 -6.04 7.00
N ARG A 89 25.86 -6.43 5.83
CA ARG A 89 26.91 -5.61 5.25
C ARG A 89 26.27 -4.25 4.97
N THR A 90 26.35 -3.34 5.94
CA THR A 90 26.37 -1.91 5.67
C THR A 90 27.56 -1.72 4.74
N ASP A 91 27.31 -1.60 3.45
CA ASP A 91 28.35 -1.11 2.57
C ASP A 91 28.73 0.30 3.03
N ALA A 92 30.02 0.61 2.93
CA ALA A 92 30.60 1.88 3.33
C ALA A 92 30.07 3.11 2.54
N THR A 93 28.98 2.92 1.76
CA THR A 93 28.35 3.89 0.86
C THR A 93 27.11 4.56 1.44
N GLY A 94 26.67 4.21 2.65
CA GLY A 94 25.77 5.06 3.45
C GLY A 94 24.33 5.22 2.92
N ALA A 95 23.83 4.28 2.11
CA ALA A 95 22.41 4.24 1.76
C ALA A 95 21.79 3.01 2.43
N GLY A 96 21.30 3.15 3.67
CA GLY A 96 20.70 2.09 4.50
C GLY A 96 19.39 1.51 3.94
N ARG A 97 19.43 1.02 2.70
CA ARG A 97 18.31 0.43 1.96
C ARG A 97 18.76 -0.92 1.40
N PRO A 98 17.97 -1.99 1.62
CA PRO A 98 18.20 -3.27 0.97
C PRO A 98 18.27 -3.15 -0.56
N PRO A 99 19.21 -3.85 -1.22
CA PRO A 99 19.31 -3.84 -2.68
C PRO A 99 18.09 -4.52 -3.32
N ILE A 100 17.86 -4.20 -4.59
CA ILE A 100 16.86 -4.88 -5.43
C ILE A 100 17.39 -6.15 -6.10
N GLY A 101 18.65 -6.50 -5.84
CA GLY A 101 19.17 -7.82 -6.18
C GLY A 101 20.09 -7.90 -7.37
N ARG A 102 20.35 -9.14 -7.78
CA ARG A 102 21.04 -9.48 -9.04
C ARG A 102 20.02 -9.93 -10.09
N PRO A 103 20.34 -9.84 -11.39
CA PRO A 103 19.46 -10.34 -12.44
C PRO A 103 19.17 -11.83 -12.27
N ILE A 104 17.90 -12.23 -12.42
CA ILE A 104 17.54 -13.64 -12.45
C ILE A 104 18.00 -14.30 -13.76
N GLY A 105 17.90 -15.63 -13.85
CA GLY A 105 18.31 -16.38 -15.04
C GLY A 105 17.63 -15.87 -16.31
N GLY A 106 18.42 -15.61 -17.36
CA GLY A 106 17.90 -15.12 -18.64
C GLY A 106 17.63 -13.62 -18.71
N THR A 107 17.86 -12.87 -17.63
CA THR A 107 17.71 -11.40 -17.57
C THR A 107 19.05 -10.70 -17.81
N ARG A 108 18.99 -9.59 -18.55
CA ARG A 108 20.11 -8.68 -18.78
C ARG A 108 19.78 -7.32 -18.18
N ILE A 109 20.77 -6.68 -17.57
CA ILE A 109 20.63 -5.32 -17.05
C ILE A 109 21.60 -4.41 -17.78
N LEU A 110 21.10 -3.26 -18.18
CA LEU A 110 21.84 -2.16 -18.77
C LEU A 110 21.50 -0.90 -18.00
N LEU A 111 22.51 -0.12 -17.59
CA LEU A 111 22.31 1.19 -16.99
C LEU A 111 22.70 2.26 -18.00
N LEU A 112 21.79 3.19 -18.30
CA LEU A 112 22.03 4.26 -19.27
C LEU A 112 22.23 5.61 -18.59
N GLY A 113 23.17 6.39 -19.11
CA GLY A 113 23.39 7.78 -18.74
C GLY A 113 22.39 8.72 -19.40
N PRO A 114 22.46 10.03 -19.12
CA PRO A 114 21.51 11.02 -19.63
C PRO A 114 21.46 11.13 -21.17
N HIS A 115 22.50 10.69 -21.88
CA HIS A 115 22.57 10.74 -23.34
C HIS A 115 22.36 9.35 -23.99
N GLY A 116 21.90 8.35 -23.22
CA GLY A 116 21.61 7.00 -23.72
C GLY A 116 22.83 6.09 -23.84
N GLU A 117 23.95 6.46 -23.24
CA GLU A 117 25.20 5.69 -23.21
C GLU A 117 25.27 4.73 -21.99
N PRO A 118 25.84 3.53 -22.11
CA PRO A 118 26.05 2.66 -20.95
C PRO A 118 26.97 3.31 -19.90
N VAL A 119 26.59 3.24 -18.63
CA VAL A 119 27.41 3.74 -17.51
C VAL A 119 28.17 2.59 -16.81
N PRO A 120 29.38 2.83 -16.28
CA PRO A 120 30.16 1.80 -15.58
C PRO A 120 29.52 1.43 -14.22
N PRO A 121 29.87 0.25 -13.65
CA PRO A 121 29.48 -0.11 -12.28
C PRO A 121 29.84 0.99 -11.28
N GLY A 122 28.95 1.25 -10.34
CA GLY A 122 29.06 2.33 -9.35
C GLY A 122 28.42 3.66 -9.78
N SER A 123 28.20 3.89 -11.07
CA SER A 123 27.52 5.09 -11.56
C SER A 123 25.99 4.92 -11.57
N PRO A 124 25.23 5.92 -11.11
CA PRO A 124 23.78 5.95 -11.31
C PRO A 124 23.42 6.04 -12.79
N GLY A 125 22.39 5.30 -13.22
CA GLY A 125 21.83 5.36 -14.57
C GLY A 125 20.36 4.94 -14.59
N GLU A 126 19.70 5.16 -15.73
CA GLU A 126 18.38 4.60 -16.00
C GLU A 126 18.48 3.08 -16.14
N LEU A 127 17.66 2.36 -15.39
CA LEU A 127 17.59 0.91 -15.40
C LEU A 127 16.86 0.43 -16.66
N CYS A 128 17.56 -0.36 -17.47
CA CYS A 128 17.00 -1.05 -18.63
C CYS A 128 17.10 -2.56 -18.43
N ILE A 129 16.01 -3.26 -18.71
CA ILE A 129 15.91 -4.72 -18.53
C ILE A 129 15.82 -5.36 -19.90
N GLY A 130 16.60 -6.39 -20.16
CA GLY A 130 16.56 -7.16 -21.40
C GLY A 130 16.50 -8.66 -21.13
N GLY A 131 16.39 -9.45 -22.21
CA GLY A 131 16.43 -10.91 -22.13
C GLY A 131 15.07 -11.56 -22.26
N ALA A 132 14.98 -12.83 -21.84
CA ALA A 132 13.85 -13.70 -22.16
C ALA A 132 12.54 -13.35 -21.44
N GLY A 133 12.62 -12.59 -20.34
CA GLY A 133 11.46 -12.18 -19.55
C GLY A 133 10.72 -10.94 -20.08
N LEU A 134 11.13 -10.37 -21.22
CA LEU A 134 10.45 -9.20 -21.76
C LEU A 134 9.06 -9.53 -22.32
N ALA A 135 8.10 -8.67 -22.01
CA ALA A 135 6.80 -8.69 -22.66
C ALA A 135 6.92 -8.33 -24.15
N ASP A 136 5.93 -8.76 -24.95
CA ASP A 136 5.87 -8.42 -26.38
C ASP A 136 5.64 -6.93 -26.62
N GLY A 137 5.03 -6.23 -25.67
CA GLY A 137 4.77 -4.80 -25.73
C GLY A 137 3.42 -4.42 -25.16
N TYR A 138 2.95 -3.22 -25.50
CA TYR A 138 1.66 -2.71 -25.09
C TYR A 138 0.59 -3.00 -26.16
N LEU A 139 -0.50 -3.66 -25.75
CA LEU A 139 -1.60 -4.03 -26.63
C LEU A 139 -2.18 -2.79 -27.35
N GLY A 140 -2.19 -2.82 -28.69
CA GLY A 140 -2.73 -1.73 -29.50
C GLY A 140 -1.95 -0.41 -29.44
N ARG A 141 -0.71 -0.42 -28.90
CA ARG A 141 0.13 0.79 -28.74
C ARG A 141 1.54 0.55 -29.29
N PRO A 142 1.71 0.43 -30.63
CA PRO A 142 3.01 0.13 -31.23
C PRO A 142 4.05 1.25 -31.04
N GLU A 143 3.63 2.52 -31.04
CA GLU A 143 4.53 3.66 -30.84
C GLU A 143 5.13 3.67 -29.43
N LEU A 144 4.27 3.55 -28.40
CA LEU A 144 4.71 3.42 -27.00
C LEU A 144 5.57 2.16 -26.80
N THR A 145 5.24 1.07 -27.50
CA THR A 145 6.06 -0.16 -27.46
C THR A 145 7.45 0.08 -28.05
N ALA A 146 7.57 0.76 -29.19
CA ALA A 146 8.86 1.08 -29.78
C ALA A 146 9.68 2.04 -28.90
N GLU A 147 9.03 3.02 -28.28
CA GLU A 147 9.65 3.98 -27.35
C GLU A 147 10.20 3.28 -26.10
N ARG A 148 9.38 2.43 -25.47
CA ARG A 148 9.72 1.78 -24.19
C ARG A 148 10.51 0.48 -24.34
N PHE A 149 10.43 -0.18 -25.50
CA PHE A 149 11.18 -1.41 -25.80
C PHE A 149 12.20 -1.26 -26.94
N PRO A 150 13.16 -0.31 -26.85
CA PRO A 150 14.13 -0.08 -27.92
C PRO A 150 15.06 -1.29 -28.13
N THR A 151 15.62 -1.37 -29.33
CA THR A 151 16.75 -2.26 -29.63
C THR A 151 18.05 -1.49 -29.49
N LEU A 152 18.88 -1.88 -28.53
CA LEU A 152 20.19 -1.29 -28.24
C LEU A 152 21.24 -2.38 -28.41
N ASP A 153 22.30 -2.11 -29.18
CA ASP A 153 23.37 -3.06 -29.49
C ASP A 153 22.86 -4.46 -29.93
N GLY A 154 21.82 -4.47 -30.77
CA GLY A 154 21.22 -5.70 -31.30
C GLY A 154 20.36 -6.49 -30.30
N HIS A 155 20.07 -5.92 -29.13
CA HIS A 155 19.25 -6.55 -28.10
C HIS A 155 18.08 -5.66 -27.70
N ARG A 156 16.92 -6.27 -27.48
CA ARG A 156 15.73 -5.57 -27.02
C ARG A 156 15.83 -5.33 -25.51
N TYR A 157 15.53 -4.11 -25.09
CA TYR A 157 15.49 -3.70 -23.68
C TYR A 157 14.18 -2.97 -23.40
N TYR A 158 13.61 -3.14 -22.21
CA TYR A 158 12.58 -2.30 -21.63
C TYR A 158 13.20 -1.19 -20.78
N ARG A 159 12.86 0.08 -21.07
CA ARG A 159 13.23 1.27 -20.29
C ARG A 159 12.27 1.45 -19.12
N THR A 160 12.73 1.20 -17.90
CA THR A 160 11.82 1.10 -16.74
C THR A 160 11.34 2.45 -16.20
N GLY A 161 12.04 3.54 -16.55
CA GLY A 161 11.88 4.84 -15.90
C GLY A 161 12.45 4.88 -14.47
N ASP A 162 13.12 3.82 -14.01
CA ASP A 162 13.76 3.77 -12.71
C ASP A 162 15.23 4.16 -12.80
N ARG A 163 15.73 4.81 -11.76
CA ARG A 163 17.15 5.11 -11.58
C ARG A 163 17.77 4.07 -10.66
N ALA A 164 18.88 3.47 -11.08
CA ALA A 164 19.57 2.44 -10.32
C ALA A 164 21.09 2.61 -10.37
N ARG A 165 21.80 1.85 -9.53
CA ARG A 165 23.27 1.75 -9.54
C ARG A 165 23.69 0.30 -9.34
N LEU A 166 24.58 -0.19 -10.20
CA LEU A 166 25.17 -1.52 -10.08
C LEU A 166 26.35 -1.47 -9.11
N ARG A 167 26.27 -2.21 -8.01
CA ARG A 167 27.34 -2.34 -7.02
C ARG A 167 28.47 -3.24 -7.57
N PRO A 168 29.71 -3.12 -7.05
CA PRO A 168 30.83 -3.98 -7.44
C PRO A 168 30.59 -5.48 -7.18
N ASP A 169 29.75 -5.82 -6.21
CA ASP A 169 29.35 -7.20 -5.92
C ASP A 169 28.20 -7.69 -6.81
N GLY A 170 27.80 -6.92 -7.83
CA GLY A 170 26.76 -7.27 -8.79
C GLY A 170 25.33 -7.04 -8.30
N GLN A 171 25.13 -6.57 -7.06
CA GLN A 171 23.81 -6.16 -6.57
C GLN A 171 23.39 -4.82 -7.19
N LEU A 172 22.08 -4.59 -7.33
CA LEU A 172 21.53 -3.33 -7.80
C LEU A 172 20.92 -2.53 -6.64
N ASP A 173 21.26 -1.25 -6.60
CA ASP A 173 20.60 -0.24 -5.78
C ASP A 173 19.48 0.41 -6.57
N PHE A 174 18.30 0.50 -5.96
CA PHE A 174 17.24 1.37 -6.44
C PHE A 174 17.43 2.79 -5.89
N LEU A 175 17.40 3.79 -6.76
CA LEU A 175 17.68 5.19 -6.42
C LEU A 175 16.45 6.11 -6.62
N GLY A 176 15.31 5.56 -7.01
CA GLY A 176 14.08 6.31 -7.27
C GLY A 176 13.65 6.23 -8.73
N ARG A 177 12.64 7.04 -9.09
CA ARG A 177 12.11 7.14 -10.44
C ARG A 177 12.61 8.40 -11.14
N LEU A 178 12.65 8.34 -12.48
CA LEU A 178 12.96 9.46 -13.35
C LEU A 178 11.71 10.23 -13.79
N ASP A 179 10.53 9.60 -13.66
CA ASP A 179 9.22 10.16 -13.98
C ASP A 179 8.34 10.33 -12.72
N ASP A 180 7.12 10.81 -12.94
CA ASP A 180 6.15 11.11 -11.88
C ASP A 180 5.38 9.89 -11.37
N GLN A 181 5.65 8.69 -11.89
CA GLN A 181 4.97 7.49 -11.44
C GLN A 181 5.28 7.23 -9.97
N VAL A 182 4.29 6.75 -9.22
CA VAL A 182 4.42 6.45 -7.80
C VAL A 182 4.00 5.03 -7.49
N LYS A 183 4.55 4.47 -6.42
CA LYS A 183 4.13 3.20 -5.85
C LYS A 183 3.48 3.49 -4.50
N LEU A 184 2.22 3.10 -4.38
CA LEU A 184 1.43 3.37 -3.19
C LEU A 184 0.75 2.08 -2.74
N ARG A 185 1.16 1.54 -1.59
CA ARG A 185 0.58 0.35 -0.96
C ARG A 185 0.63 -0.87 -1.90
N GLY A 186 1.71 -0.98 -2.67
CA GLY A 186 1.93 -2.02 -3.67
C GLY A 186 1.30 -1.75 -5.05
N PHE A 187 0.50 -0.69 -5.21
CA PHE A 187 -0.08 -0.32 -6.49
C PHE A 187 0.83 0.64 -7.27
N ARG A 188 0.99 0.39 -8.56
CA ARG A 188 1.59 1.33 -9.51
C ARG A 188 0.53 2.36 -9.88
N ILE A 189 0.76 3.62 -9.53
CA ILE A 189 -0.13 4.72 -9.83
C ILE A 189 0.60 5.66 -10.80
N GLU A 190 -0.08 5.98 -11.89
CA GLU A 190 0.33 6.98 -12.86
C GLU A 190 -0.51 8.24 -12.63
N PRO A 191 -0.01 9.29 -11.94
CA PRO A 191 -0.77 10.51 -11.69
C PRO A 191 -1.45 11.09 -12.94
N GLY A 192 -0.75 11.03 -14.08
CA GLY A 192 -1.27 11.48 -15.37
C GLY A 192 -2.54 10.74 -15.85
N GLU A 193 -2.74 9.46 -15.48
CA GLU A 193 -3.96 8.71 -15.79
C GLU A 193 -5.17 9.29 -15.06
N ILE A 194 -4.99 9.63 -13.78
CA ILE A 194 -6.03 10.22 -12.95
C ILE A 194 -6.31 11.66 -13.43
N GLU A 195 -5.25 12.43 -13.67
CA GLU A 195 -5.34 13.81 -14.17
C GLU A 195 -6.02 13.90 -15.54
N ALA A 196 -5.86 12.89 -16.40
CA ALA A 196 -6.56 12.82 -17.69
C ALA A 196 -8.08 12.73 -17.53
N HIS A 197 -8.58 12.05 -16.49
CA HIS A 197 -10.01 12.02 -16.15
C HIS A 197 -10.49 13.36 -15.57
N LEU A 198 -9.61 14.07 -14.85
CA LEU A 198 -9.93 15.40 -14.32
C LEU A 198 -9.96 16.48 -15.39
N GLY A 199 -9.32 16.28 -16.54
CA GLY A 199 -9.42 17.17 -17.70
C GLY A 199 -8.90 18.58 -17.42
N GLY A 200 -7.85 18.71 -16.59
CA GLY A 200 -7.27 20.00 -16.20
C GLY A 200 -8.02 20.74 -15.08
N ARG A 201 -9.14 20.20 -14.57
CA ARG A 201 -9.88 20.73 -13.41
C ARG A 201 -9.22 20.37 -12.07
N GLY A 202 -8.24 19.49 -12.10
CA GLY A 202 -7.52 19.05 -10.91
C GLY A 202 -6.20 18.36 -11.22
N ALA A 203 -5.45 18.12 -10.16
CA ALA A 203 -4.15 17.46 -10.14
C ALA A 203 -4.11 16.40 -9.04
N VAL A 204 -3.16 15.45 -9.11
CA VAL A 204 -2.94 14.51 -7.99
C VAL A 204 -1.47 14.43 -7.60
N ALA A 205 -1.23 14.23 -6.31
CA ALA A 205 0.09 13.98 -5.78
C ALA A 205 0.03 13.00 -4.60
N VAL A 206 1.17 12.40 -4.26
CA VAL A 206 1.28 11.54 -3.09
C VAL A 206 1.99 12.29 -1.97
N HIS A 207 1.34 12.40 -0.82
CA HIS A 207 1.89 12.94 0.42
C HIS A 207 1.99 11.82 1.46
N GLY A 208 3.22 11.40 1.78
CA GLY A 208 3.44 10.23 2.64
C GLY A 208 2.86 8.97 1.98
N GLU A 209 1.87 8.36 2.63
CA GLU A 209 1.16 7.18 2.12
C GLU A 209 -0.26 7.51 1.66
N THR A 210 -0.55 8.76 1.29
CA THR A 210 -1.87 9.21 0.87
C THR A 210 -1.84 9.82 -0.53
N LEU A 211 -2.76 9.38 -1.38
CA LEU A 211 -3.07 10.03 -2.65
C LEU A 211 -4.00 11.22 -2.41
N VAL A 212 -3.55 12.42 -2.78
CA VAL A 212 -4.24 13.69 -2.56
C VAL A 212 -4.64 14.30 -3.89
N GLY A 213 -5.89 14.71 -4.00
CA GLY A 213 -6.44 15.44 -5.13
C GLY A 213 -6.39 16.94 -4.87
N TYR A 214 -6.06 17.72 -5.89
CA TYR A 214 -6.01 19.17 -5.84
C TYR A 214 -6.94 19.73 -6.89
N THR A 215 -7.70 20.76 -6.56
CA THR A 215 -8.61 21.40 -7.52
C THR A 215 -8.80 22.88 -7.21
N ALA A 216 -9.14 23.66 -8.25
CA ALA A 216 -9.49 25.07 -8.11
C ALA A 216 -11.02 25.30 -7.93
N GLY A 217 -11.78 24.23 -7.66
CA GLY A 217 -13.23 24.27 -7.48
C GLY A 217 -13.71 23.14 -6.55
N PRO A 218 -15.02 22.87 -6.49
CA PRO A 218 -15.57 21.86 -5.59
C PRO A 218 -15.05 20.45 -5.91
N SER A 219 -14.43 19.83 -4.91
CA SER A 219 -13.83 18.49 -5.03
C SER A 219 -14.85 17.35 -5.10
N ALA A 220 -16.05 17.54 -4.55
CA ALA A 220 -17.08 16.49 -4.44
C ALA A 220 -17.49 15.90 -5.79
N GLU A 221 -17.70 16.74 -6.81
CA GLU A 221 -18.08 16.31 -8.16
C GLU A 221 -16.95 15.54 -8.83
N LEU A 222 -15.71 16.06 -8.77
CA LEU A 222 -14.53 15.40 -9.33
C LEU A 222 -14.27 14.04 -8.66
N ALA A 223 -14.39 13.98 -7.34
CA ALA A 223 -14.23 12.73 -6.60
C ALA A 223 -15.30 11.70 -7.02
N ALA A 224 -16.56 12.11 -7.22
CA ALA A 224 -17.63 11.24 -7.70
C ALA A 224 -17.37 10.74 -9.13
N GLU A 225 -16.93 11.62 -10.03
CA GLU A 225 -16.55 11.24 -11.40
C GLU A 225 -15.41 10.19 -11.40
N LEU A 226 -14.37 10.41 -10.60
CA LEU A 226 -13.26 9.45 -10.48
C LEU A 226 -13.73 8.11 -9.91
N ARG A 227 -14.61 8.09 -8.89
CA ARG A 227 -15.17 6.84 -8.35
C ARG A 227 -15.97 6.05 -9.37
N ALA A 228 -16.65 6.73 -10.29
CA ALA A 228 -17.43 6.09 -11.34
C ALA A 228 -16.55 5.51 -12.47
N ALA A 229 -15.38 6.11 -12.72
CA ALA A 229 -14.50 5.75 -13.84
C ALA A 229 -13.31 4.87 -13.48
N LEU A 230 -12.80 4.99 -12.24
CA LEU A 230 -11.53 4.40 -11.83
C LEU A 230 -11.69 3.39 -10.68
N PRO A 231 -10.80 2.39 -10.60
CA PRO A 231 -10.65 1.57 -9.41
C PRO A 231 -10.44 2.41 -8.14
N PRO A 232 -10.93 1.95 -6.96
CA PRO A 232 -10.89 2.74 -5.72
C PRO A 232 -9.50 3.24 -5.30
N HIS A 233 -8.43 2.48 -5.59
CA HIS A 233 -7.06 2.86 -5.21
C HIS A 233 -6.46 4.00 -6.06
N LEU A 234 -7.11 4.38 -7.16
CA LEU A 234 -6.74 5.53 -8.00
C LEU A 234 -7.55 6.80 -7.67
N VAL A 235 -8.54 6.70 -6.78
CA VAL A 235 -9.35 7.83 -6.36
C VAL A 235 -8.71 8.49 -5.13
N PRO A 236 -8.37 9.80 -5.17
CA PRO A 236 -7.86 10.49 -3.99
C PRO A 236 -8.91 10.51 -2.86
N ALA A 237 -8.48 10.09 -1.67
CA ALA A 237 -9.31 10.10 -0.47
C ALA A 237 -9.31 11.47 0.22
N VAL A 238 -8.27 12.27 -0.02
CA VAL A 238 -8.12 13.61 0.52
C VAL A 238 -8.10 14.60 -0.62
N TRP A 239 -8.82 15.71 -0.46
CA TRP A 239 -8.88 16.77 -1.44
C TRP A 239 -8.47 18.10 -0.81
N VAL A 240 -7.67 18.86 -1.55
CA VAL A 240 -7.28 20.23 -1.20
C VAL A 240 -7.83 21.15 -2.27
N GLU A 241 -8.75 22.01 -1.86
CA GLU A 241 -9.34 23.05 -2.70
C GLU A 241 -8.47 24.31 -2.61
N LEU A 242 -8.02 24.81 -3.76
CA LEU A 242 -7.12 25.95 -3.91
C LEU A 242 -7.83 27.08 -4.66
N ASP A 243 -7.36 28.31 -4.51
CA ASP A 243 -7.82 29.41 -5.37
C ASP A 243 -7.46 29.18 -6.84
N ALA A 244 -6.29 28.59 -7.08
CA ALA A 244 -5.81 28.17 -8.40
C ALA A 244 -4.76 27.06 -8.27
N LEU A 245 -4.70 26.17 -9.28
CA LEU A 245 -3.61 25.19 -9.36
C LEU A 245 -2.28 25.90 -9.65
N PRO A 246 -1.20 25.58 -8.91
CA PRO A 246 0.09 26.22 -9.14
C PRO A 246 0.68 25.75 -10.47
N LEU A 247 1.08 26.70 -11.31
CA LEU A 247 1.71 26.43 -12.59
C LEU A 247 3.13 27.00 -12.62
N THR A 248 4.05 26.25 -13.20
CA THR A 248 5.38 26.72 -13.62
C THR A 248 5.25 27.86 -14.65
N PRO A 249 6.29 28.68 -14.86
CA PRO A 249 6.30 29.70 -15.92
C PRO A 249 6.00 29.16 -17.33
N GLY A 250 6.26 27.87 -17.57
CA GLY A 250 5.94 27.18 -18.81
C GLY A 250 4.48 26.68 -18.92
N GLY A 251 3.61 27.02 -17.96
CA GLY A 251 2.20 26.64 -17.95
C GLY A 251 1.91 25.19 -17.55
N LYS A 252 2.92 24.44 -17.09
CA LYS A 252 2.74 23.08 -16.53
C LYS A 252 2.48 23.14 -15.04
N LEU A 253 1.75 22.17 -14.48
CA LEU A 253 1.56 22.02 -13.03
C LEU A 253 2.89 22.02 -12.28
N ASP A 254 3.00 22.86 -11.25
CA ASP A 254 4.12 22.89 -10.33
C ASP A 254 3.81 22.04 -9.09
N ARG A 255 4.19 20.76 -9.15
CA ARG A 255 3.94 19.80 -8.05
C ARG A 255 4.69 20.14 -6.77
N ALA A 256 5.83 20.82 -6.86
CA ALA A 256 6.60 21.22 -5.69
C ALA A 256 5.92 22.34 -4.90
N ALA A 257 5.02 23.09 -5.56
CA ALA A 257 4.23 24.15 -4.95
C ALA A 257 2.87 23.67 -4.40
N LEU A 258 2.52 22.39 -4.56
CA LEU A 258 1.28 21.85 -3.99
C LEU A 258 1.41 21.77 -2.45
N PRO A 259 0.47 22.36 -1.69
CA PRO A 259 0.52 22.32 -0.24
C PRO A 259 0.22 20.90 0.26
N ALA A 260 0.82 20.52 1.38
CA ALA A 260 0.41 19.30 2.08
C ALA A 260 -1.04 19.46 2.58
N PRO A 261 -1.87 18.40 2.55
CA PRO A 261 -3.23 18.47 3.06
C PRO A 261 -3.22 18.76 4.56
N GLU A 262 -4.03 19.73 4.99
CA GLU A 262 -4.28 19.96 6.41
C GLU A 262 -5.23 18.89 6.94
N ARG A 263 -4.81 18.18 8.00
CA ARG A 263 -5.70 17.26 8.72
C ARG A 263 -6.62 18.10 9.60
N THR A 264 -7.81 18.42 9.10
CA THR A 264 -8.88 18.97 9.92
C THR A 264 -9.55 17.81 10.64
N VAL A 265 -9.38 17.74 11.95
CA VAL A 265 -10.08 16.77 12.81
C VAL A 265 -11.13 17.55 13.61
N ALA A 266 -12.37 17.05 13.56
CA ALA A 266 -13.57 17.38 14.34
C ALA A 266 -14.43 18.62 13.98
N ALA A 267 -15.71 18.33 13.70
CA ALA A 267 -16.84 19.23 13.98
C ALA A 267 -17.97 18.58 14.84
N VAL A 268 -18.05 17.24 14.92
CA VAL A 268 -19.15 16.52 15.61
C VAL A 268 -18.59 15.37 16.44
N ALA A 269 -18.85 15.36 17.75
CA ALA A 269 -18.45 14.28 18.65
C ALA A 269 -19.29 13.01 18.42
N PRO A 270 -18.72 11.79 18.63
CA PRO A 270 -19.47 10.54 18.68
C PRO A 270 -20.66 10.62 19.65
N ARG A 271 -21.81 10.09 19.26
CA ARG A 271 -23.10 10.23 19.94
C ARG A 271 -23.63 8.92 20.52
N THR A 272 -23.34 7.79 19.87
CA THR A 272 -23.76 6.45 20.30
C THR A 272 -22.57 5.64 20.79
N ASP A 273 -22.82 4.57 21.55
CA ASP A 273 -21.76 3.67 22.01
C ASP A 273 -21.03 3.00 20.82
N ALA A 274 -21.75 2.69 19.74
CA ALA A 274 -21.15 2.17 18.52
C ALA A 274 -20.26 3.22 17.83
N GLU A 275 -20.70 4.48 17.73
CA GLU A 275 -19.87 5.57 17.21
C GLU A 275 -18.61 5.78 18.06
N VAL A 276 -18.73 5.71 19.39
CA VAL A 276 -17.58 5.81 20.32
C VAL A 276 -16.58 4.69 20.06
N LEU A 277 -17.05 3.44 20.00
CA LEU A 277 -16.20 2.29 19.72
C LEU A 277 -15.48 2.42 18.37
N VAL A 278 -16.21 2.77 17.31
CA VAL A 278 -15.63 2.93 15.97
C VAL A 278 -14.60 4.07 15.95
N ALA A 279 -14.90 5.21 16.58
CA ALA A 279 -13.98 6.33 16.67
C ALA A 279 -12.69 5.97 17.43
N GLU A 280 -12.78 5.20 18.51
CA GLU A 280 -11.61 4.71 19.26
C GLU A 280 -10.75 3.77 18.41
N VAL A 281 -11.37 2.83 17.69
CA VAL A 281 -10.67 1.90 16.80
C VAL A 281 -10.00 2.63 15.65
N PHE A 282 -10.67 3.63 15.06
CA PHE A 282 -10.09 4.49 14.03
C PHE A 282 -8.91 5.28 14.59
N ALA A 283 -9.06 5.91 15.76
CA ALA A 283 -8.01 6.70 16.39
C ALA A 283 -6.76 5.86 16.67
N GLU A 284 -6.93 4.63 17.15
CA GLU A 284 -5.82 3.69 17.41
C GLU A 284 -5.16 3.24 16.09
N ALA A 285 -5.95 2.94 15.06
CA ALA A 285 -5.43 2.48 13.77
C ALA A 285 -4.67 3.59 13.01
N LEU A 286 -5.16 4.83 13.09
CA LEU A 286 -4.63 6.00 12.39
C LEU A 286 -3.57 6.78 13.19
N GLY A 287 -3.41 6.45 14.48
CA GLY A 287 -2.57 7.23 15.40
C GLY A 287 -3.04 8.69 15.55
N THR A 288 -4.34 8.93 15.38
CA THR A 288 -4.94 10.28 15.35
C THR A 288 -6.00 10.37 16.45
N PRO A 289 -5.73 11.04 17.58
CA PRO A 289 -6.71 11.18 18.65
C PRO A 289 -7.84 12.14 18.25
N GLY A 290 -9.02 11.96 18.86
CA GLY A 290 -10.14 12.90 18.71
C GLY A 290 -10.92 12.75 17.40
N VAL A 291 -11.03 11.54 16.85
CA VAL A 291 -11.86 11.23 15.67
C VAL A 291 -13.34 11.50 15.98
N GLY A 292 -13.99 12.32 15.15
CA GLY A 292 -15.40 12.69 15.24
C GLY A 292 -16.34 11.74 14.49
N ALA A 293 -17.65 11.87 14.74
CA ALA A 293 -18.69 11.01 14.16
C ALA A 293 -18.76 11.07 12.62
N LEU A 294 -18.42 12.23 12.03
CA LEU A 294 -18.47 12.45 10.59
C LEU A 294 -17.10 12.33 9.91
N ASP A 295 -16.06 11.99 10.65
CA ASP A 295 -14.73 11.85 10.08
C ASP A 295 -14.65 10.56 9.26
N ASP A 296 -14.19 10.69 8.02
CA ASP A 296 -13.99 9.57 7.10
C ASP A 296 -12.62 8.92 7.32
N PHE A 297 -12.61 7.59 7.45
CA PHE A 297 -11.42 6.79 7.68
C PHE A 297 -10.31 7.06 6.68
N PHE A 298 -10.64 7.10 5.38
CA PHE A 298 -9.65 7.27 4.32
C PHE A 298 -9.23 8.73 4.17
N ALA A 299 -10.12 9.68 4.44
CA ALA A 299 -9.78 11.10 4.51
C ALA A 299 -8.78 11.40 5.64
N LEU A 300 -8.86 10.68 6.76
CA LEU A 300 -7.87 10.76 7.84
C LEU A 300 -6.54 10.04 7.53
N GLY A 301 -6.39 9.47 6.32
CA GLY A 301 -5.19 8.74 5.88
C GLY A 301 -5.29 7.22 6.03
N GLY A 302 -6.47 6.71 6.34
CA GLY A 302 -6.77 5.28 6.35
C GLY A 302 -6.57 4.63 4.98
N HIS A 303 -6.38 3.32 4.99
CA HIS A 303 -6.15 2.53 3.79
C HIS A 303 -6.53 1.08 3.97
N SER A 304 -6.54 0.30 2.89
CA SER A 304 -6.97 -1.10 2.89
C SER A 304 -6.34 -1.94 4.00
N LEU A 305 -5.05 -1.73 4.27
CA LEU A 305 -4.34 -2.47 5.30
C LEU A 305 -4.73 -2.06 6.72
N LEU A 306 -4.91 -0.76 6.97
CA LEU A 306 -5.47 -0.30 8.24
C LEU A 306 -6.95 -0.70 8.36
N ALA A 307 -7.72 -0.74 7.26
CA ALA A 307 -9.11 -1.17 7.24
C ALA A 307 -9.25 -2.64 7.68
N VAL A 308 -8.34 -3.52 7.26
CA VAL A 308 -8.28 -4.90 7.78
C VAL A 308 -8.10 -4.92 9.30
N LYS A 309 -7.21 -4.07 9.84
CA LYS A 309 -7.00 -3.98 11.30
C LYS A 309 -8.23 -3.45 12.02
N VAL A 310 -8.89 -2.44 11.46
CA VAL A 310 -10.12 -1.87 12.02
C VAL A 310 -11.21 -2.93 12.09
N VAL A 311 -11.49 -3.64 10.98
CA VAL A 311 -12.50 -4.71 10.95
C VAL A 311 -12.17 -5.81 11.94
N ALA A 312 -10.91 -6.24 12.01
CA ALA A 312 -10.49 -7.27 12.96
C ALA A 312 -10.66 -6.84 14.43
N ARG A 313 -10.41 -5.57 14.75
CA ARG A 313 -10.62 -5.02 16.10
C ARG A 313 -12.10 -4.86 16.44
N LEU A 314 -12.92 -4.38 15.51
CA LEU A 314 -14.36 -4.29 15.70
C LEU A 314 -14.96 -5.66 15.95
N ARG A 315 -14.57 -6.68 15.15
CA ARG A 315 -14.94 -8.08 15.39
C ARG A 315 -14.50 -8.54 16.78
N ALA A 316 -13.26 -8.30 17.17
CA ALA A 316 -12.77 -8.72 18.49
C ALA A 316 -13.52 -8.05 19.66
N ALA A 317 -14.07 -6.85 19.46
CA ALA A 317 -14.81 -6.11 20.47
C ALA A 317 -16.30 -6.47 20.52
N THR A 318 -16.88 -6.94 19.41
CA THR A 318 -18.34 -7.09 19.25
C THR A 318 -18.80 -8.50 18.86
N ASP A 319 -17.87 -9.39 18.50
CA ASP A 319 -18.09 -10.70 17.89
C ASP A 319 -18.76 -10.67 16.50
N VAL A 320 -19.02 -9.48 15.95
CA VAL A 320 -19.65 -9.29 14.63
C VAL A 320 -18.62 -9.28 13.50
N ASP A 321 -18.87 -10.06 12.45
CA ASP A 321 -18.08 -10.06 11.22
C ASP A 321 -18.60 -9.02 10.21
N LEU A 322 -18.00 -7.83 10.21
CA LEU A 322 -18.27 -6.81 9.19
C LEU A 322 -17.46 -7.06 7.90
N PRO A 323 -18.10 -7.06 6.72
CA PRO A 323 -17.37 -7.09 5.45
C PRO A 323 -16.44 -5.86 5.34
N ILE A 324 -15.19 -6.05 4.90
CA ILE A 324 -14.26 -4.92 4.70
C ILE A 324 -14.81 -3.86 3.73
N ARG A 325 -15.66 -4.30 2.79
CA ARG A 325 -16.38 -3.43 1.86
C ARG A 325 -17.20 -2.35 2.58
N THR A 326 -17.73 -2.64 3.77
CA THR A 326 -18.48 -1.67 4.58
C THR A 326 -17.67 -0.40 4.84
N LEU A 327 -16.37 -0.52 5.13
CA LEU A 327 -15.53 0.67 5.31
C LEU A 327 -15.41 1.48 4.01
N PHE A 328 -15.30 0.83 2.85
CA PHE A 328 -15.19 1.53 1.56
C PHE A 328 -16.49 2.20 1.12
N ASP A 329 -17.62 1.60 1.45
CA ASP A 329 -18.95 2.11 1.09
C ASP A 329 -19.45 3.16 2.10
N HIS A 330 -19.08 3.02 3.38
CA HIS A 330 -19.52 3.84 4.51
C HIS A 330 -18.34 4.30 5.38
N GLY A 331 -17.39 5.02 4.80
CA GLY A 331 -16.10 5.33 5.46
C GLY A 331 -16.14 6.23 6.70
N THR A 332 -17.27 6.88 7.02
CA THR A 332 -17.42 7.70 8.22
C THR A 332 -17.62 6.87 9.48
N VAL A 333 -17.24 7.40 10.65
CA VAL A 333 -17.53 6.76 11.94
C VAL A 333 -19.03 6.44 12.09
N GLU A 334 -19.91 7.39 11.80
CA GLU A 334 -21.37 7.23 11.79
C GLU A 334 -21.81 6.10 10.84
N GLY A 335 -21.28 6.08 9.61
CA GLY A 335 -21.65 5.08 8.61
C GLY A 335 -21.23 3.66 8.99
N VAL A 336 -20.00 3.49 9.49
CA VAL A 336 -19.52 2.19 9.99
C VAL A 336 -20.28 1.78 11.25
N ALA A 337 -20.56 2.70 12.17
CA ALA A 337 -21.33 2.41 13.39
C ALA A 337 -22.75 1.95 13.07
N GLN A 338 -23.43 2.59 12.12
CA GLN A 338 -24.75 2.16 11.67
C GLN A 338 -24.72 0.74 11.08
N ALA A 339 -23.74 0.45 10.21
CA ALA A 339 -23.60 -0.88 9.63
C ALA A 339 -23.26 -1.96 10.68
N LEU A 340 -22.51 -1.59 11.73
CA LEU A 340 -22.24 -2.45 12.87
C LEU A 340 -23.53 -2.75 13.66
N GLU A 341 -24.31 -1.74 13.99
CA GLU A 341 -25.59 -1.89 14.70
C GLU A 341 -26.58 -2.74 13.89
N GLU A 342 -26.70 -2.52 12.58
CA GLU A 342 -27.54 -3.33 11.69
C GLU A 342 -27.12 -4.81 11.68
N ALA A 343 -25.81 -5.09 11.68
CA ALA A 343 -25.29 -6.44 11.75
C ALA A 343 -25.54 -7.11 13.11
N LEU A 344 -25.37 -6.36 14.22
CA LEU A 344 -25.72 -6.83 15.57
C LEU A 344 -27.21 -7.20 15.68
N LEU A 345 -28.10 -6.34 15.17
CA LEU A 345 -29.54 -6.60 15.17
C LEU A 345 -29.90 -7.85 14.34
N ALA A 346 -29.25 -8.03 13.20
CA ALA A 346 -29.46 -9.21 12.36
C ALA A 346 -29.00 -10.52 13.00
N GLU A 347 -27.94 -10.50 13.83
CA GLU A 347 -27.54 -11.66 14.65
C GLU A 347 -28.55 -11.94 15.75
N ILE A 348 -29.08 -10.90 16.41
CA ILE A 348 -30.10 -11.04 17.45
C ILE A 348 -31.39 -11.64 16.88
N ASP A 349 -31.84 -11.21 15.70
CA ASP A 349 -33.03 -11.75 15.03
C ASP A 349 -32.84 -13.21 14.55
N GLN A 350 -31.58 -13.68 14.45
CA GLN A 350 -31.25 -15.06 14.09
C GLN A 350 -31.03 -15.97 15.31
N LEU A 351 -30.91 -15.42 16.51
CA LEU A 351 -30.92 -16.20 17.74
C LEU A 351 -32.30 -16.86 17.88
N SER A 352 -32.33 -18.17 18.09
CA SER A 352 -33.58 -18.84 18.42
C SER A 352 -34.13 -18.30 19.75
N ASP A 353 -35.46 -18.32 19.95
CA ASP A 353 -36.09 -17.93 21.23
C ASP A 353 -35.42 -18.60 22.45
N ALA A 354 -34.91 -19.84 22.26
CA ALA A 354 -34.20 -20.61 23.29
C ALA A 354 -32.78 -20.10 23.61
N GLU A 355 -32.10 -19.45 22.65
CA GLU A 355 -30.77 -18.85 22.84
C GLU A 355 -30.88 -17.43 23.39
N ALA A 356 -31.89 -16.67 22.95
CA ALA A 356 -32.24 -15.37 23.51
C ALA A 356 -32.62 -15.49 25.01
N ASP A 357 -33.47 -16.46 25.36
CA ASP A 357 -33.84 -16.75 26.76
C ASP A 357 -32.62 -17.12 27.63
N ARG A 358 -31.61 -17.79 27.05
CA ARG A 358 -30.40 -18.22 27.75
C ARG A 358 -29.47 -17.04 28.06
N LEU A 359 -29.29 -16.14 27.09
CA LEU A 359 -28.49 -14.91 27.24
C LEU A 359 -29.13 -13.91 28.22
N VAL A 360 -30.46 -13.78 28.20
CA VAL A 360 -31.20 -12.97 29.19
C VAL A 360 -31.04 -13.54 30.60
N ALA A 361 -31.07 -14.87 30.75
CA ALA A 361 -30.84 -15.52 32.05
C ALA A 361 -29.39 -15.37 32.57
N GLU A 362 -28.39 -15.35 31.69
CA GLU A 362 -26.98 -15.13 32.04
C GLU A 362 -26.66 -13.67 32.39
N SER A 363 -27.30 -12.72 31.70
CA SER A 363 -27.22 -11.28 32.02
C SER A 363 -27.83 -10.97 33.40
N ALA A 364 -29.00 -11.54 33.70
CA ALA A 364 -29.66 -11.39 35.00
C ALA A 364 -28.89 -12.05 36.17
N ALA A 365 -28.12 -13.10 35.90
CA ALA A 365 -27.24 -13.73 36.90
C ALA A 365 -26.02 -12.87 37.24
N THR A 366 -25.57 -12.02 36.31
CA THR A 366 -24.41 -11.14 36.48
C THR A 366 -24.77 -9.87 37.27
N GLU A 367 -26.00 -9.36 37.15
CA GLU A 367 -26.50 -8.24 37.97
C GLU A 367 -26.87 -8.65 39.42
N GLY A 368 -27.08 -9.94 39.67
CA GLY A 368 -27.43 -10.47 40.99
C GLY A 368 -26.24 -10.67 41.95
N THR A 369 -25.02 -10.35 41.53
CA THR A 369 -23.79 -10.52 42.31
C THR A 369 -23.06 -9.18 42.47
N ILE A 370 -23.69 -8.22 43.15
CA ILE A 370 -23.03 -7.05 43.73
C ILE A 370 -23.16 -7.12 45.26
#